data_AF-A0A3N2JU80-F1
#
_entry.id   AF-A0A3N2JU80-F1
#
_cell.length_a   1.000
_cell.length_b   1.000
_cell.length_c   1.000
_cell.angle_alpha   90.00
_cell.angle_beta   90.00
_cell.angle_gamma   90.00
#
_symmetry.space_group_name_H-M   'P 1'
#
loop_
_entity.id
_entity.type
_entity.pdbx_description
1 polymer ?
#
loop_
_entity_poly.entity_id
_entity_poly.type
_entity_poly.pdbx_seq_one_letter_code
_entity_poly.pdbx_strand_id
1 'polypeptide(L)'
;MFGINGSEFVVLLVLAVVLIGPERLPGYAEQLGRVVRSGRAWFEQAKARVDDELGDEVKDVDWSKLDPRQYDPRRIVRDALMDGSGAGAAVRPAGAAAAAAAPAPAGPPVSPEHPAPWDDEAT
;
A
#
# COMPACT_ATOMS: atom_id res chain seq x y z
N MET A 1 7.48 11.98 -2.34
CA MET A 1 8.58 11.18 -2.91
C MET A 1 9.87 11.61 -2.24
N PHE A 2 10.59 10.69 -1.60
CA PHE A 2 11.91 10.99 -1.02
C PHE A 2 12.97 10.78 -2.10
N GLY A 3 13.38 11.87 -2.76
CA GLY A 3 14.41 11.88 -3.80
C GLY A 3 15.82 11.78 -3.21
N ILE A 4 16.06 10.77 -2.36
CA ILE A 4 17.34 10.56 -1.69
C ILE A 4 18.24 9.74 -2.62
N ASN A 5 19.33 10.34 -3.08
CA ASN A 5 20.35 9.67 -3.85
C ASN A 5 21.29 8.87 -2.93
N GLY A 6 22.05 7.93 -3.50
CA GLY A 6 22.96 7.08 -2.72
C GLY A 6 23.97 7.87 -1.85
N SER A 7 24.44 9.02 -2.33
CA SER A 7 25.30 9.92 -1.57
C SER A 7 24.59 10.57 -0.37
N GLU A 8 23.36 11.04 -0.54
CA GLU A 8 22.56 11.65 0.52
C GLU A 8 22.23 10.64 1.62
N PHE A 9 21.98 9.37 1.25
CA PHE A 9 21.80 8.30 2.21
C PHE A 9 23.06 8.06 3.09
N VAL A 10 24.26 8.12 2.50
CA VAL A 10 25.51 8.00 3.25
C VAL A 10 25.67 9.17 4.23
N VAL A 11 25.37 10.40 3.81
CA VAL A 11 25.40 11.57 4.70
C VAL A 11 24.43 11.41 5.88
N LEU A 12 23.22 10.91 5.63
CA LEU A 12 22.25 10.61 6.68
C LEU A 12 22.75 9.52 7.64
N LEU A 13 23.43 8.49 7.14
CA LEU A 13 24.01 7.45 7.97
C LEU A 13 25.10 8.00 8.90
N VAL A 14 26.00 8.82 8.35
CA VAL A 14 27.04 9.49 9.16
C VAL A 14 26.40 10.39 10.20
N LEU A 15 25.38 11.17 9.82
CA LEU A 15 24.66 12.03 10.74
C LEU A 15 23.99 11.21 11.86
N ALA A 16 23.33 10.10 11.54
CA ALA A 16 22.74 9.21 12.51
C ALA A 16 23.77 8.65 13.50
N VAL A 17 24.95 8.24 13.01
CA VAL A 17 26.07 7.79 13.85
C VAL A 17 26.53 8.89 14.81
N VAL A 18 26.63 10.13 14.34
CA VAL A 18 27.05 11.26 15.17
C VAL A 18 25.99 11.62 16.21
N LEU A 19 24.71 11.67 15.84
CA LEU A 19 23.60 12.02 16.74
C LEU A 19 23.39 10.97 17.84
N ILE A 20 23.44 9.69 17.47
CA ILE A 20 23.21 8.57 18.40
C ILE A 20 24.49 8.26 19.20
N GLY A 21 25.64 8.49 18.58
CA GLY A 21 26.96 8.11 19.07
C GLY A 21 27.37 6.71 18.55
N PRO A 22 28.62 6.55 18.07
CA PRO A 22 29.10 5.28 17.51
C PRO A 22 29.11 4.13 18.53
N GLU A 23 29.30 4.43 19.81
CA GLU A 23 29.31 3.45 20.90
C GLU A 23 27.92 2.81 21.16
N ARG A 24 26.84 3.55 20.89
CA ARG A 24 25.46 3.09 21.17
C ARG A 24 24.81 2.37 19.99
N LEU A 25 25.24 2.70 18.76
CA LEU A 25 24.77 2.08 17.53
C LEU A 25 24.83 0.55 17.49
N PRO A 26 25.95 -0.12 17.85
CA PRO A 26 26.01 -1.58 17.81
C PRO A 26 24.97 -2.21 18.74
N GLY A 27 24.77 -1.64 19.94
CA GLY A 27 23.74 -2.11 20.87
C GLY A 27 22.32 -1.99 20.31
N TYR A 28 22.00 -0.95 19.55
CA TYR A 28 20.70 -0.81 18.88
C TYR A 28 20.58 -1.71 17.64
N ALA A 29 21.64 -1.87 16.86
CA ALA A 29 21.68 -2.78 15.71
C ALA A 29 21.47 -4.23 16.15
N GLU A 30 22.04 -4.64 17.28
CA GLU A 30 21.79 -5.96 17.89
C GLU A 30 20.34 -6.14 18.33
N GLN A 31 19.73 -5.12 18.94
CA GLN A 31 18.31 -5.15 19.32
C GLN A 31 17.42 -5.32 18.09
N LEU A 32 17.63 -4.51 17.05
CA LEU A 32 16.90 -4.62 15.79
C LEU A 32 17.14 -5.99 15.15
N GLY A 33 18.37 -6.47 15.13
CA GLY A 33 18.72 -7.78 14.58
C GLY A 33 18.01 -8.93 15.28
N ARG A 34 17.84 -8.86 16.61
CA ARG A 34 17.03 -9.85 17.35
C ARG A 34 15.57 -9.81 16.93
N VAL A 35 14.98 -8.63 16.81
CA VAL A 35 13.58 -8.47 16.35
C VAL A 35 13.40 -9.02 14.94
N VAL A 36 14.31 -8.70 14.02
CA VAL A 36 14.27 -9.18 12.63
C VAL A 36 14.38 -10.71 12.57
N ARG A 37 15.29 -11.31 13.35
CA ARG A 37 15.43 -12.78 13.41
C ARG A 37 14.17 -13.45 13.95
N SER A 38 13.60 -12.91 15.03
CA SER A 38 12.35 -13.42 15.61
C SER A 38 11.18 -13.27 14.63
N GLY A 39 11.08 -12.11 13.97
CA GLY A 39 10.08 -11.87 12.92
C GLY A 39 10.22 -12.87 11.78
N ARG A 40 11.45 -13.09 11.28
CA ARG A 40 11.72 -14.09 10.24
C ARG A 40 11.29 -15.49 10.64
N ALA A 41 11.62 -15.94 11.85
CA ALA A 41 11.20 -17.24 12.36
C ALA A 41 9.67 -17.37 12.44
N TRP A 42 8.98 -16.28 12.81
CA TRP A 42 7.52 -16.23 12.82
C TRP A 42 6.92 -16.30 11.42
N PHE A 43 7.49 -15.60 10.44
CA PHE A 43 7.09 -15.70 9.02
C PHE A 43 7.30 -17.11 8.46
N GLU A 44 8.42 -17.76 8.78
CA GLU A 44 8.70 -19.13 8.36
C GLU A 44 7.68 -20.12 8.96
N GLN A 45 7.29 -19.94 10.22
CA GLN A 45 6.24 -20.75 10.87
C GLN A 45 4.85 -20.48 10.31
N ALA A 46 4.51 -19.21 10.04
CA ALA A 46 3.24 -18.85 9.41
C ALA A 46 3.16 -19.44 7.99
N LYS A 47 4.24 -19.37 7.22
CA LYS A 47 4.36 -20.03 5.91
C LYS A 47 4.16 -21.54 6.02
N ALA A 48 4.80 -22.19 6.98
CA ALA A 48 4.64 -23.64 7.18
C ALA A 48 3.19 -24.02 7.48
N ARG A 49 2.48 -23.28 8.35
CA ARG A 49 1.07 -23.53 8.66
C ARG A 49 0.14 -23.32 7.46
N VAL A 50 0.39 -22.27 6.69
CA VAL A 50 -0.35 -21.98 5.45
C VAL A 50 -0.10 -23.10 4.43
N ASP A 51 1.15 -23.52 4.25
CA ASP A 51 1.50 -24.61 3.33
C ASP A 51 0.92 -25.96 3.81
N ASP A 52 0.79 -26.21 5.12
CA ASP A 52 0.21 -27.42 5.71
C ASP A 52 -1.33 -27.49 5.57
N GLU A 53 -2.04 -26.37 5.81
CA GLU A 53 -3.51 -26.33 5.75
C GLU A 53 -4.04 -26.15 4.32
N LEU A 54 -3.30 -25.47 3.46
CA LEU A 54 -3.70 -25.20 2.08
C LEU A 54 -2.90 -26.04 1.06
N GLY A 55 -2.10 -27.01 1.49
CA GLY A 55 -1.12 -27.73 0.66
C GLY A 55 -1.64 -28.40 -0.64
N ASP A 56 -2.96 -28.52 -0.83
CA ASP A 56 -3.57 -28.90 -2.11
C ASP A 56 -4.29 -27.74 -2.83
N GLU A 57 -4.86 -26.76 -2.11
CA GLU A 57 -5.52 -25.57 -2.66
C GLU A 57 -4.53 -24.45 -3.10
N VAL A 58 -3.31 -24.44 -2.55
CA VAL A 58 -2.22 -23.47 -2.84
C VAL A 58 -1.37 -23.85 -4.05
N LYS A 59 -1.45 -25.10 -4.53
CA LYS A 59 -0.81 -25.53 -5.79
C LYS A 59 -1.45 -24.86 -7.01
N ASP A 60 -2.74 -24.54 -6.95
CA ASP A 60 -3.48 -23.87 -8.02
C ASP A 60 -3.37 -22.33 -7.96
N VAL A 61 -2.92 -21.77 -6.84
CA VAL A 61 -2.59 -20.35 -6.74
C VAL A 61 -1.14 -20.17 -7.21
N ASP A 62 -1.02 -19.82 -8.48
CA ASP A 62 0.23 -19.60 -9.19
C ASP A 62 0.98 -18.36 -8.63
N TRP A 63 1.69 -18.52 -7.51
CA TRP A 63 2.49 -17.47 -6.84
C TRP A 63 3.51 -16.80 -7.76
N SER A 64 3.88 -17.47 -8.85
CA SER A 64 4.70 -16.97 -9.96
C SER A 64 4.10 -15.73 -10.63
N LYS A 65 2.77 -15.57 -10.61
CA LYS A 65 2.05 -14.40 -11.15
C LYS A 65 1.99 -13.23 -10.19
N LEU A 66 2.28 -13.44 -8.91
CA LEU A 66 2.35 -12.40 -7.89
C LEU A 66 3.78 -11.92 -7.61
N ASP A 67 4.80 -12.44 -8.32
CA ASP A 67 6.16 -11.91 -8.27
C ASP A 67 6.23 -10.61 -9.11
N PRO A 68 6.37 -9.43 -8.49
CA PRO A 68 6.37 -8.15 -9.21
C PRO A 68 7.56 -7.98 -10.17
N ARG A 69 8.54 -8.90 -10.15
CA ARG A 69 9.70 -8.88 -11.06
C ARG A 69 9.51 -9.76 -12.29
N GLN A 70 8.51 -10.63 -12.30
CA GLN A 70 8.24 -11.58 -13.39
C GLN A 70 6.97 -11.25 -14.20
N TYR A 71 6.30 -10.13 -13.90
CA TYR A 71 5.29 -9.55 -14.78
C TYR A 71 5.98 -8.99 -16.04
N ASP A 72 6.26 -9.84 -17.03
CA ASP A 72 6.89 -9.43 -18.29
C ASP A 72 5.80 -8.88 -19.24
N PRO A 73 5.71 -7.54 -19.41
CA PRO A 73 4.65 -6.92 -20.21
C PRO A 73 4.69 -7.35 -21.68
N ARG A 74 5.84 -7.87 -22.15
CA ARG A 74 6.01 -8.33 -23.54
C ARG A 74 5.20 -9.58 -23.85
N ARG A 75 4.95 -10.44 -22.86
CA ARG A 75 4.10 -11.63 -23.04
C ARG A 75 2.64 -11.24 -23.29
N ILE A 76 2.12 -10.29 -22.51
CA ILE A 76 0.73 -9.82 -22.63
C ILE A 76 0.47 -9.21 -24.02
N VAL A 77 1.44 -8.45 -24.55
CA VAL A 77 1.34 -7.86 -25.89
C VAL A 77 1.43 -8.90 -26.99
N ARG A 78 2.29 -9.92 -26.87
CA ARG A 78 2.33 -11.03 -27.85
C ARG A 78 1.07 -11.85 -27.83
N ASP A 79 0.55 -12.15 -26.64
CA ASP A 79 -0.70 -12.91 -26.48
C ASP A 79 -1.86 -12.11 -27.12
N ALA A 80 -1.89 -10.77 -26.97
CA ALA A 80 -2.88 -9.90 -27.63
C ALA A 80 -2.71 -9.77 -29.16
N LEU A 81 -1.48 -9.90 -29.68
CA LEU A 81 -1.20 -9.86 -31.13
C LEU A 81 -1.42 -11.23 -31.80
N MET A 82 -1.23 -12.33 -31.07
CA MET A 82 -1.41 -13.69 -31.57
C MET A 82 -2.86 -14.18 -31.44
N ASP A 83 -3.61 -13.74 -30.42
CA ASP A 83 -5.04 -14.03 -30.23
C ASP A 83 -5.97 -12.98 -30.88
N GLY A 84 -5.39 -12.08 -31.68
CA GLY A 84 -6.04 -10.97 -32.37
C GLY A 84 -6.97 -11.36 -33.54
N SER A 85 -7.73 -12.44 -33.43
CA SER A 85 -8.82 -12.76 -34.37
C SER A 85 -10.10 -13.30 -33.70
N GLY A 86 -10.44 -12.85 -32.48
CA GLY A 86 -11.78 -13.11 -31.94
C GLY A 86 -12.05 -12.56 -30.54
N ALA A 87 -13.10 -11.74 -30.43
CA ALA A 87 -13.72 -11.17 -29.22
C ALA A 87 -12.92 -10.03 -28.53
N GLY A 88 -13.46 -8.85 -28.24
CA GLY A 88 -14.85 -8.45 -28.14
C GLY A 88 -15.01 -7.60 -26.88
N ALA A 89 -14.99 -6.28 -27.03
CA ALA A 89 -15.58 -5.26 -26.17
C ALA A 89 -15.60 -5.46 -24.62
N ALA A 90 -14.70 -4.77 -23.90
CA ALA A 90 -14.85 -4.22 -22.54
C ALA A 90 -13.46 -3.72 -22.05
N VAL A 91 -13.19 -2.55 -21.50
CA VAL A 91 -13.96 -1.41 -20.99
C VAL A 91 -13.15 -0.14 -21.29
N ARG A 92 -13.78 0.87 -21.88
CA ARG A 92 -13.20 2.21 -22.03
C ARG A 92 -13.59 3.00 -20.77
N PRO A 93 -12.67 3.51 -19.94
CA PRO A 93 -13.07 4.36 -18.82
C PRO A 93 -13.65 5.66 -19.39
N ALA A 94 -14.95 5.87 -19.16
CA ALA A 94 -15.64 7.11 -19.53
C ALA A 94 -15.18 8.24 -18.60
N GLY A 95 -14.05 8.85 -18.93
CA GLY A 95 -13.59 10.10 -18.35
C GLY A 95 -13.70 11.22 -19.38
N ALA A 96 -14.91 11.71 -19.64
CA ALA A 96 -15.18 13.06 -20.14
C ALA A 96 -16.70 13.27 -20.39
N ALA A 97 -17.20 14.38 -19.83
CA ALA A 97 -18.44 15.10 -20.16
C ALA A 97 -19.74 14.75 -19.41
N ALA A 98 -20.01 15.50 -18.33
CA ALA A 98 -21.20 16.35 -18.12
C ALA A 98 -21.18 16.87 -16.66
N ALA A 99 -20.61 18.04 -16.37
CA ALA A 99 -21.30 19.33 -16.34
C ALA A 99 -22.58 19.37 -15.46
N ALA A 100 -22.51 20.23 -14.43
CA ALA A 100 -23.59 20.90 -13.70
C ALA A 100 -24.32 20.17 -12.56
N ALA A 101 -23.90 20.46 -11.32
CA ALA A 101 -24.80 20.62 -10.19
C ALA A 101 -24.25 21.74 -9.27
N ALA A 102 -25.01 22.84 -9.15
CA ALA A 102 -24.70 24.04 -8.39
C ALA A 102 -24.78 23.81 -6.86
N PRO A 103 -24.14 24.67 -6.03
CA PRO A 103 -24.22 24.56 -4.57
C PRO A 103 -25.62 24.92 -4.04
N ALA A 104 -26.09 24.13 -3.07
CA ALA A 104 -27.36 24.33 -2.36
C ALA A 104 -27.36 25.62 -1.51
N PRO A 105 -28.51 26.29 -1.30
CA PRO A 105 -28.57 27.55 -0.56
C PRO A 105 -28.34 27.35 0.94
N ALA A 106 -27.39 28.10 1.50
CA ALA A 106 -27.19 28.22 2.94
C ALA A 106 -28.39 28.94 3.58
N GLY A 107 -28.93 28.36 4.65
CA GLY A 107 -29.99 28.96 5.48
C GLY A 107 -29.55 30.25 6.19
N PRO A 108 -30.50 31.04 6.73
CA PRO A 108 -30.20 32.34 7.33
C PRO A 108 -29.26 32.21 8.54
N PRO A 109 -28.42 33.23 8.80
CA PRO A 109 -27.50 33.22 9.94
C PRO A 109 -28.28 33.21 11.25
N VAL A 110 -27.95 32.28 12.14
CA VAL A 110 -28.50 32.19 13.51
C VAL A 110 -28.01 33.38 14.35
N SER A 111 -28.94 34.19 14.86
CA SER A 111 -28.64 35.31 15.76
C SER A 111 -28.25 34.79 17.16
N PRO A 112 -27.24 35.37 17.84
CA PRO A 112 -26.66 34.84 19.07
C PRO A 112 -27.53 34.99 20.34
N GLU A 113 -28.75 35.52 20.23
CA GLU A 113 -29.58 35.86 21.39
C GLU A 113 -30.52 34.74 21.88
N HIS A 114 -30.50 33.56 21.25
CA HIS A 114 -31.26 32.40 21.74
C HIS A 114 -30.38 31.14 21.71
N PRO A 115 -30.24 30.39 22.83
CA PRO A 115 -29.55 29.12 22.81
C PRO A 115 -30.26 28.16 21.85
N ALA A 116 -29.48 27.37 21.10
CA ALA A 116 -30.04 26.38 20.19
C ALA A 116 -30.96 25.41 20.94
N PRO A 117 -32.12 25.03 20.37
CA PRO A 117 -33.02 24.05 20.98
C PRO A 117 -32.29 22.75 21.27
N TRP A 118 -32.59 22.14 22.42
CA TRP A 118 -32.04 20.85 22.81
C TRP A 118 -32.61 19.75 21.90
N ASP A 119 -31.74 18.85 21.42
CA ASP A 119 -32.08 17.73 20.54
C ASP A 119 -32.28 16.47 21.39
N ASP A 120 -33.53 16.04 21.55
CA ASP A 120 -33.93 14.90 22.37
C ASP A 120 -33.66 13.53 21.70
N GLU A 121 -33.21 13.49 20.43
CA GLU A 121 -32.99 12.25 19.67
C GLU A 121 -31.52 11.75 19.73
N ALA A 122 -30.64 12.42 20.48
CA ALA A 122 -29.25 12.01 20.68
C ALA A 122 -29.10 11.08 21.91
N THR A 123 -29.44 9.79 21.75
CA THR A 123 -29.08 8.71 22.70
C THR A 123 -28.15 7.69 22.05
#